data_AF-A0A2U0I203-F1
#
_entry.id   AF-A0A2U0I203-F1
#
_cell.length_a   1.000
_cell.length_b   1.000
_cell.length_c   1.000
_cell.angle_alpha   90.00
_cell.angle_beta   90.00
_cell.angle_gamma   90.00
#
_symmetry.space_group_name_H-M   'P 1'
#
loop_
_entity.id
_entity.type
_entity.pdbx_description
1 polymer ?
#
loop_
_entity_poly.entity_id
_entity_poly.type
_entity_poly.pdbx_seq_one_letter_code
_entity_poly.pdbx_strand_id
1 'polypeptide(L)'
;MKQSMFNVASFKANYLSLTLKEKAFIGLILIDLLLLLFLGRAYTKSAFYSHLYYHDVILLVTFLFSITFKSGFRLKSIEILGLISLIYLGISIIFKFHPEGDLYIYLRQFMVFGYLIQSYFIFRAVAGLKNGLQILIQTIVTIAILAVMLQLGYVFYIFLGDGENPFLKRNYFSPLTVPSVMAATALGLVFLKSYIKIGVFLLLLIVSLSFGHDSAYLAVILIFLFFYFLSASLKIKILISTFAILSCMALWFFVASFTDGNADARLFYWNKLLTKITENFSIIYGNGFGVPYLSAEVAQQVNSFVSVFKRPESIYLVPPHNSFITMLYHLGGWTLLLFYPIRKIFYGPLQVKNNLIKFLLLAVVGVAIWASFNVVLELPHSSTYFWLLYFTLAFYLYKNKIDSRKKLHE
;
A
#
# COMPACT_ATOMS: atom_id res chain seq x y z
N MET A 1 11.51 14.90 29.77
CA MET A 1 11.46 13.52 29.23
C MET A 1 12.63 13.31 28.26
N LYS A 2 13.65 12.52 28.62
CA LYS A 2 14.72 12.13 27.69
C LYS A 2 14.13 11.20 26.63
N GLN A 3 13.80 11.70 25.45
CA GLN A 3 13.56 10.85 24.28
C GLN A 3 14.88 10.14 23.96
N SER A 4 14.90 8.82 24.14
CA SER A 4 16.03 7.98 23.77
C SER A 4 16.41 8.25 22.32
N MET A 5 17.71 8.43 22.06
CA MET A 5 18.24 8.45 20.70
C MET A 5 17.67 7.26 19.91
N PHE A 6 17.43 7.47 18.61
CA PHE A 6 17.11 6.42 17.64
C PHE A 6 18.15 5.31 17.75
N ASN A 7 17.86 4.29 18.55
CA ASN A 7 18.73 3.15 18.68
C ASN A 7 18.17 2.06 17.77
N VAL A 8 18.61 2.03 16.52
CA VAL A 8 18.33 0.89 15.60
C VAL A 8 18.71 -0.43 16.28
N ALA A 9 19.71 -0.41 17.18
CA ALA A 9 20.09 -1.60 17.93
C ALA A 9 18.97 -2.12 18.86
N SER A 10 18.02 -1.27 19.28
CA SER A 10 16.82 -1.71 20.03
C SER A 10 15.86 -2.56 19.20
N PHE A 11 15.99 -2.53 17.87
CA PHE A 11 15.23 -3.37 16.93
C PHE A 11 16.10 -4.42 16.24
N LYS A 12 17.35 -4.63 16.67
CA LYS A 12 18.24 -5.62 16.05
C LYS A 12 17.67 -7.02 16.29
N ALA A 13 17.14 -7.64 15.25
CA ALA A 13 16.74 -9.03 15.35
C ALA A 13 17.98 -9.91 15.50
N ASN A 14 17.95 -10.84 16.46
CA ASN A 14 19.01 -11.84 16.60
C ASN A 14 18.81 -12.94 15.53
N TYR A 15 19.19 -12.65 14.29
CA TYR A 15 19.09 -13.59 13.17
C TYR A 15 19.89 -14.87 13.41
N LEU A 16 20.93 -14.84 14.24
CA LEU A 16 21.72 -16.03 14.57
C LEU A 16 20.88 -17.09 15.29
N SER A 17 19.88 -16.66 16.07
CA SER A 17 18.97 -17.54 16.80
C SER A 17 17.91 -18.24 15.95
N LEU A 18 17.82 -17.91 14.65
CA LEU A 18 16.93 -18.56 13.71
C LEU A 18 17.54 -19.88 13.21
N THR A 19 16.69 -20.88 12.99
CA THR A 19 17.02 -22.13 12.30
C THR A 19 17.40 -21.86 10.84
N LEU A 20 18.05 -22.82 10.18
CA LEU A 20 18.41 -22.70 8.75
C LEU A 20 17.17 -22.48 7.88
N LYS A 21 16.07 -23.20 8.17
CA LYS A 21 14.79 -23.06 7.47
C LYS A 21 14.21 -21.66 7.60
N GLU A 22 14.22 -21.09 8.81
CA GLU A 22 13.75 -19.71 9.06
C GLU A 22 14.64 -18.67 8.38
N LYS A 23 15.97 -18.86 8.42
CA LYS A 23 16.92 -17.99 7.71
C LYS A 23 16.69 -18.01 6.20
N ALA A 24 16.48 -19.19 5.61
CA ALA A 24 16.17 -19.34 4.19
C ALA A 24 14.87 -18.62 3.83
N PHE A 25 13.82 -18.76 4.64
CA PHE A 25 12.53 -18.10 4.42
C PHE A 25 12.65 -16.58 4.47
N ILE A 26 13.32 -16.02 5.49
CA ILE A 26 13.59 -14.58 5.55
C ILE A 26 14.48 -14.12 4.39
N GLY A 27 15.47 -14.93 4.02
CA GLY A 27 16.34 -14.68 2.87
C GLY A 27 15.55 -14.50 1.58
N LEU A 28 14.56 -15.35 1.30
CA LEU A 28 13.71 -15.22 0.11
C LEU A 28 12.94 -13.89 0.09
N ILE A 29 12.35 -13.49 1.24
CA ILE A 29 11.62 -12.23 1.34
C ILE A 29 12.55 -11.04 1.09
N LEU A 30 13.74 -11.05 1.69
CA LEU A 30 14.73 -9.99 1.51
C LEU A 30 15.24 -9.94 0.07
N ILE A 31 15.54 -11.08 -0.54
CA ILE A 31 15.97 -11.17 -1.93
C ILE A 31 14.88 -10.60 -2.85
N ASP A 32 13.62 -10.99 -2.67
CA ASP A 32 12.52 -10.48 -3.49
C ASP A 32 12.39 -8.95 -3.38
N LEU A 33 12.40 -8.40 -2.16
CA LEU A 33 12.36 -6.96 -1.93
C LEU A 33 13.59 -6.22 -2.51
N LEU A 34 14.78 -6.82 -2.42
CA LEU A 34 16.00 -6.24 -3.00
C LEU A 34 15.96 -6.31 -4.54
N LEU A 35 15.54 -7.41 -5.14
CA LEU A 35 15.38 -7.51 -6.60
C LEU A 35 14.34 -6.50 -7.10
N LEU A 36 13.23 -6.33 -6.37
CA LEU A 36 12.26 -5.28 -6.65
C LEU A 36 12.92 -3.89 -6.57
N LEU A 37 13.73 -3.63 -5.56
CA LEU A 37 14.34 -2.33 -5.36
C LEU A 37 15.39 -2.01 -6.43
N PHE A 38 16.29 -2.96 -6.74
CA PHE A 38 17.44 -2.77 -7.63
C PHE A 38 17.12 -2.95 -9.12
N LEU A 39 16.22 -3.87 -9.46
CA LEU A 39 15.89 -4.19 -10.86
C LEU A 39 14.52 -3.64 -11.28
N GLY A 40 13.64 -3.30 -10.34
CA GLY A 40 12.37 -2.62 -10.58
C GLY A 40 11.51 -3.26 -11.69
N ARG A 41 11.29 -2.51 -12.77
CA ARG A 41 10.49 -2.98 -13.91
C ARG A 41 11.13 -4.15 -14.66
N ALA A 42 12.45 -4.24 -14.70
CA ALA A 42 13.12 -5.36 -15.36
C ALA A 42 12.76 -6.68 -14.67
N TYR A 43 12.82 -6.74 -13.35
CA TYR A 43 12.47 -7.94 -12.60
C TYR A 43 10.96 -8.28 -12.67
N THR A 44 10.10 -7.26 -12.60
CA THR A 44 8.64 -7.48 -12.61
C THR A 44 8.04 -7.76 -13.99
N LYS A 45 8.75 -7.41 -15.08
CA LYS A 45 8.31 -7.66 -16.46
C LYS A 45 9.09 -8.74 -17.19
N SER A 46 10.15 -9.27 -16.60
CA SER A 46 10.87 -10.40 -17.16
C SER A 46 9.98 -11.65 -17.04
N ALA A 47 9.61 -12.22 -18.19
CA ALA A 47 8.80 -13.42 -18.25
C ALA A 47 9.64 -14.64 -17.86
N PHE A 48 9.13 -15.44 -16.94
CA PHE A 48 9.65 -16.78 -16.64
C PHE A 48 9.05 -17.79 -17.61
N TYR A 49 7.73 -17.74 -17.82
CA TYR A 49 7.01 -18.59 -18.77
C TYR A 49 5.70 -17.92 -19.20
N SER A 50 5.56 -17.60 -20.49
CA SER A 50 4.39 -16.85 -21.00
C SER A 50 4.00 -15.70 -20.04
N HIS A 51 2.72 -15.45 -19.79
CA HIS A 51 2.19 -14.42 -18.89
C HIS A 51 2.56 -14.58 -17.38
N LEU A 52 3.53 -15.42 -17.03
CA LEU A 52 4.07 -15.60 -15.67
C LEU A 52 5.45 -14.95 -15.55
N TYR A 53 5.56 -13.93 -14.69
CA TYR A 53 6.80 -13.17 -14.48
C TYR A 53 7.65 -13.73 -13.33
N TYR A 54 8.97 -13.52 -13.37
CA TYR A 54 9.89 -14.01 -12.34
C TYR A 54 9.48 -13.62 -10.91
N HIS A 55 9.03 -12.37 -10.74
CA HIS A 55 8.57 -11.89 -9.45
C HIS A 55 7.32 -12.65 -8.95
N ASP A 56 6.35 -12.92 -9.82
CA ASP A 56 5.16 -13.69 -9.43
C ASP A 56 5.54 -15.13 -9.03
N VAL A 57 6.54 -15.73 -9.69
CA VAL A 57 7.06 -17.07 -9.32
C VAL A 57 7.72 -17.04 -7.94
N ILE A 58 8.60 -16.08 -7.67
CA ILE A 58 9.29 -15.97 -6.38
C ILE A 58 8.29 -15.68 -5.26
N LEU A 59 7.30 -14.83 -5.51
CA LEU A 59 6.23 -14.55 -4.56
C LEU A 59 5.40 -15.81 -4.26
N LEU A 60 5.05 -16.59 -5.29
CA LEU A 60 4.33 -17.85 -5.14
C LEU A 60 5.15 -18.90 -4.37
N VAL A 61 6.43 -19.06 -4.68
CA VAL A 61 7.34 -19.97 -3.95
C VAL A 61 7.45 -19.56 -2.49
N THR A 62 7.61 -18.26 -2.22
CA THR A 62 7.67 -17.72 -0.86
C THR A 62 6.35 -17.95 -0.12
N PHE A 63 5.22 -17.74 -0.79
CA PHE A 63 3.89 -18.04 -0.26
C PHE A 63 3.73 -19.53 0.08
N LEU A 64 4.05 -20.45 -0.82
CA LEU A 64 3.95 -21.89 -0.56
C LEU A 64 4.87 -22.31 0.57
N PHE A 65 6.10 -21.78 0.63
CA PHE A 65 7.02 -22.07 1.72
C PHE A 65 6.51 -21.54 3.08
N SER A 66 5.82 -20.40 3.08
CA SER A 66 5.22 -19.80 4.28
C SER A 66 4.20 -20.72 4.98
N ILE A 67 3.50 -21.56 4.22
CA ILE A 67 2.49 -22.51 4.76
C ILE A 67 3.15 -23.54 5.69
N THR A 68 4.45 -23.79 5.54
CA THR A 68 5.20 -24.75 6.37
C THR A 68 5.55 -24.21 7.77
N PHE A 69 5.20 -22.96 8.08
CA PHE A 69 5.46 -22.32 9.37
C PHE A 69 4.16 -22.21 10.17
N LYS A 70 4.24 -22.54 11.47
CA LYS A 70 3.12 -22.36 12.39
C LYS A 70 3.15 -20.95 12.98
N SER A 71 1.99 -20.31 13.06
CA SER A 71 1.84 -18.99 13.69
C SER A 71 0.50 -18.87 14.41
N GLY A 72 0.56 -18.42 15.66
CA GLY A 72 -0.61 -18.09 16.47
C GLY A 72 -1.25 -16.75 16.11
N PHE A 73 -0.57 -15.92 15.30
CA PHE A 73 -1.13 -14.68 14.81
C PHE A 73 -2.21 -14.95 13.75
N ARG A 74 -3.42 -14.44 13.98
CA ARG A 74 -4.57 -14.56 13.07
C ARG A 74 -5.34 -13.26 13.00
N LEU A 75 -5.63 -12.81 11.78
CA LEU A 75 -6.50 -11.66 11.50
C LEU A 75 -7.76 -12.18 10.84
N LYS A 76 -8.74 -12.60 11.65
CA LYS A 76 -9.99 -13.21 11.16
C LYS A 76 -10.67 -12.38 10.08
N SER A 77 -10.66 -11.05 10.17
CA SER A 77 -11.26 -10.18 9.17
C SER A 77 -10.59 -10.30 7.79
N ILE A 78 -9.26 -10.46 7.76
CA ILE A 78 -8.49 -10.65 6.53
C ILE A 78 -8.67 -12.07 5.99
N GLU A 79 -8.68 -13.07 6.87
CA GLU A 79 -8.98 -14.46 6.50
C GLU A 79 -10.37 -14.59 5.88
N ILE A 80 -11.39 -13.96 6.48
CA ILE A 80 -12.76 -13.93 5.95
C ILE A 80 -12.80 -13.20 4.61
N LEU A 81 -12.17 -12.04 4.48
CA LEU A 81 -12.13 -11.29 3.23
C LEU A 81 -11.47 -12.11 2.10
N GLY A 82 -10.36 -12.79 2.39
CA GLY A 82 -9.69 -13.67 1.43
C GLY A 82 -10.53 -14.90 1.05
N LEU A 83 -11.28 -15.46 1.99
CA LEU A 83 -12.21 -16.54 1.69
C LEU A 83 -13.37 -16.07 0.79
N ILE A 84 -13.97 -14.93 1.10
CA ILE A 84 -15.04 -14.34 0.28
C ILE A 84 -14.53 -14.05 -1.13
N SER A 85 -13.32 -13.48 -1.27
CA SER A 85 -12.76 -13.19 -2.59
C SER A 85 -12.51 -14.45 -3.42
N LEU A 86 -12.05 -15.55 -2.81
CA LEU A 86 -11.87 -16.83 -3.48
C LEU A 86 -13.21 -17.46 -3.90
N ILE A 87 -14.24 -17.38 -3.05
CA ILE A 87 -15.59 -17.84 -3.39
C ILE A 87 -16.12 -17.04 -4.59
N TYR A 88 -15.94 -15.72 -4.57
CA TYR A 88 -16.38 -14.85 -5.67
C TYR A 88 -15.64 -15.13 -6.97
N LEU A 89 -14.33 -15.39 -6.92
CA LEU A 89 -13.58 -15.84 -8.09
C LEU A 89 -14.16 -17.14 -8.66
N GLY A 90 -14.44 -18.13 -7.80
CA GLY A 90 -15.05 -19.39 -8.20
C GLY A 90 -16.43 -19.20 -8.85
N ILE A 91 -17.30 -18.40 -8.22
CA ILE A 91 -18.63 -18.05 -8.77
C ILE A 91 -18.48 -17.38 -10.14
N SER A 92 -17.63 -16.35 -10.25
CA SER A 92 -17.44 -15.62 -11.50
C SER A 92 -16.96 -16.51 -12.65
N ILE A 93 -16.07 -17.47 -12.38
CA ILE A 93 -15.59 -18.43 -13.38
C ILE A 93 -16.69 -19.44 -13.75
N ILE A 94 -17.36 -20.04 -12.75
CA ILE A 94 -18.40 -21.08 -12.97
C ILE A 94 -19.58 -20.51 -13.77
N PHE A 95 -20.02 -19.30 -13.43
CA PHE A 95 -21.15 -18.64 -14.09
C PHE A 95 -20.74 -17.79 -15.31
N LYS A 96 -19.47 -17.83 -15.71
CA LYS A 96 -18.94 -17.13 -16.90
C LYS A 96 -19.36 -15.65 -16.99
N PHE A 97 -19.03 -14.86 -15.96
CA PHE A 97 -19.37 -13.43 -15.94
C PHE A 97 -18.73 -12.62 -17.09
N HIS A 98 -17.62 -13.10 -17.65
CA HIS A 98 -17.06 -12.64 -18.91
C HIS A 98 -17.65 -13.46 -20.09
N PRO A 99 -18.13 -12.82 -21.17
CA PRO A 99 -18.83 -13.51 -22.28
C PRO A 99 -18.06 -14.69 -22.89
N GLU A 100 -16.75 -14.53 -23.07
CA GLU A 100 -15.88 -15.56 -23.67
C GLU A 100 -15.28 -16.53 -22.63
N GLY A 101 -15.50 -16.28 -21.33
CA GLY A 101 -14.90 -17.10 -20.27
C GLY A 101 -13.38 -16.99 -20.19
N ASP A 102 -12.77 -15.91 -20.68
CA ASP A 102 -11.31 -15.72 -20.66
C ASP A 102 -10.77 -15.64 -19.22
N LEU A 103 -10.12 -16.73 -18.79
CA LEU A 103 -9.52 -16.89 -17.47
C LEU A 103 -8.53 -15.77 -17.13
N TYR A 104 -7.82 -15.23 -18.13
CA TYR A 104 -6.86 -14.16 -17.92
C TYR A 104 -7.52 -12.92 -17.29
N ILE A 105 -8.70 -12.53 -17.76
CA ILE A 105 -9.41 -11.35 -17.23
C ILE A 105 -9.82 -11.56 -15.78
N TYR A 106 -10.40 -12.72 -15.45
CA TYR A 106 -10.78 -13.02 -14.06
C TYR A 106 -9.58 -12.96 -13.12
N LEU A 107 -8.47 -13.59 -13.51
CA LEU A 107 -7.27 -13.64 -12.70
C LEU A 107 -6.66 -12.26 -12.52
N ARG A 108 -6.58 -11.45 -13.59
CA ARG A 108 -6.03 -10.09 -13.52
C ARG A 108 -6.83 -9.19 -12.57
N GLN A 109 -8.16 -9.23 -12.61
CA GLN A 109 -8.99 -8.48 -11.68
C GLN A 109 -8.86 -9.01 -10.24
N PHE A 110 -8.74 -10.34 -10.08
CA PHE A 110 -8.59 -10.98 -8.78
C PHE A 110 -7.27 -10.64 -8.07
N MET A 111 -6.21 -10.31 -8.81
CA MET A 111 -4.87 -10.11 -8.23
C MET A 111 -4.80 -9.07 -7.11
N VAL A 112 -5.71 -8.08 -7.07
CA VAL A 112 -5.82 -7.15 -5.94
C VAL A 112 -6.05 -7.86 -4.59
N PHE A 113 -6.78 -8.98 -4.59
CA PHE A 113 -6.97 -9.85 -3.44
C PHE A 113 -5.96 -11.00 -3.41
N GLY A 114 -5.53 -11.50 -4.57
CA GLY A 114 -4.48 -12.52 -4.65
C GLY A 114 -3.21 -12.11 -3.92
N TYR A 115 -2.73 -10.89 -4.15
CA TYR A 115 -1.54 -10.35 -3.48
C TYR A 115 -1.78 -10.06 -1.99
N LEU A 116 -2.99 -9.63 -1.60
CA LEU A 116 -3.38 -9.52 -0.18
C LEU A 116 -3.25 -10.88 0.53
N ILE A 117 -3.82 -11.94 -0.06
CA ILE A 117 -3.79 -13.30 0.51
C ILE A 117 -2.35 -13.80 0.63
N GLN A 118 -1.58 -13.74 -0.46
CA GLN A 118 -0.19 -14.20 -0.46
C GLN A 118 0.63 -13.45 0.59
N SER A 119 0.55 -12.11 0.60
CA SER A 119 1.25 -11.27 1.58
C SER A 119 0.83 -11.58 3.01
N TYR A 120 -0.45 -11.88 3.25
CA TYR A 120 -0.96 -12.22 4.58
C TYR A 120 -0.33 -13.51 5.13
N PHE A 121 -0.25 -14.57 4.32
CA PHE A 121 0.35 -15.83 4.74
C PHE A 121 1.87 -15.72 4.94
N ILE A 122 2.57 -15.04 4.02
CA ILE A 122 4.00 -14.74 4.15
C ILE A 122 4.26 -13.98 5.45
N PHE A 123 3.49 -12.91 5.68
CA PHE A 123 3.58 -12.11 6.92
C PHE A 123 3.33 -12.96 8.16
N ARG A 124 2.26 -13.77 8.14
CA ARG A 124 1.85 -14.59 9.28
C ARG A 124 2.94 -15.59 9.65
N ALA A 125 3.62 -16.18 8.67
CA ALA A 125 4.78 -17.05 8.90
C ALA A 125 5.91 -16.30 9.61
N VAL A 126 6.28 -15.10 9.14
CA VAL A 126 7.31 -14.26 9.80
C VAL A 126 6.90 -13.88 11.22
N ALA A 127 5.63 -13.51 11.43
CA ALA A 127 5.09 -13.17 12.75
C ALA A 127 5.13 -14.34 13.75
N GLY A 128 5.15 -15.58 13.26
CA GLY A 128 5.29 -16.80 14.07
C GLY A 128 6.73 -17.08 14.51
N LEU A 129 7.73 -16.43 13.90
CA LEU A 129 9.14 -16.66 14.20
C LEU A 129 9.56 -16.01 15.52
N LYS A 130 10.67 -16.50 16.09
CA LYS A 130 11.35 -15.83 17.20
C LYS A 130 11.78 -14.44 16.76
N ASN A 131 11.36 -13.42 17.51
CA ASN A 131 11.58 -12.00 17.19
C ASN A 131 10.94 -11.53 15.85
N GLY A 132 9.86 -12.18 15.39
CA GLY A 132 9.20 -11.85 14.12
C GLY A 132 8.85 -10.37 13.94
N LEU A 133 8.35 -9.71 14.99
CA LEU A 133 8.06 -8.27 14.95
C LEU A 133 9.30 -7.42 14.67
N GLN A 134 10.42 -7.72 15.34
CA GLN A 134 11.68 -7.01 15.13
C GLN A 134 12.22 -7.24 13.71
N ILE A 135 12.13 -8.47 13.19
CA ILE A 135 12.53 -8.80 11.82
C ILE A 135 11.72 -7.97 10.82
N LEU A 136 10.40 -7.88 10.99
CA LEU A 136 9.52 -7.11 10.12
C LEU A 136 9.86 -5.62 10.14
N ILE A 137 10.01 -5.03 11.33
CA ILE A 137 10.38 -3.61 11.49
C ILE A 137 11.75 -3.34 10.86
N GLN A 138 12.73 -4.19 11.12
CA GLN A 138 14.07 -4.04 10.56
C GLN A 138 14.05 -4.13 9.04
N THR A 139 13.28 -5.07 8.47
CA THR A 139 13.10 -5.21 7.02
C THR A 139 12.52 -3.93 6.41
N ILE A 140 11.43 -3.41 6.98
CA ILE A 140 10.81 -2.14 6.54
C ILE A 140 11.83 -1.00 6.58
N VAL A 141 12.52 -0.82 7.72
CA VAL A 141 13.48 0.27 7.90
C VAL A 141 14.66 0.15 6.93
N THR A 142 15.21 -1.04 6.75
CA THR A 142 16.33 -1.28 5.83
C THR A 142 15.93 -0.98 4.39
N ILE A 143 14.79 -1.48 3.91
CA ILE A 143 14.30 -1.18 2.56
C ILE A 143 14.00 0.31 2.38
N ALA A 144 13.39 0.96 3.37
CA ALA A 144 13.14 2.40 3.34
C ALA A 144 14.42 3.23 3.19
N ILE A 145 15.47 2.90 3.96
CA ILE A 145 16.76 3.60 3.89
C ILE A 145 17.46 3.33 2.55
N LEU A 146 17.55 2.07 2.12
CA LEU A 146 18.18 1.70 0.86
C LEU A 146 17.49 2.39 -0.32
N ALA A 147 16.15 2.46 -0.32
CA ALA A 147 15.40 3.13 -1.37
C ALA A 147 15.69 4.63 -1.45
N VAL A 148 15.81 5.32 -0.31
CA VAL A 148 16.20 6.73 -0.27
C VAL A 148 17.61 6.91 -0.84
N MET A 149 18.56 6.06 -0.44
CA MET A 149 19.95 6.13 -0.93
C MET A 149 20.01 5.92 -2.44
N LEU A 150 19.31 4.91 -2.96
CA LEU A 150 19.28 4.62 -4.39
C LEU A 150 18.62 5.74 -5.19
N GLN A 151 17.50 6.29 -4.70
CA GLN A 151 16.84 7.40 -5.38
C GLN A 151 17.71 8.65 -5.40
N LEU A 152 18.37 8.98 -4.28
CA LEU A 152 19.31 10.09 -4.25
C LEU A 152 20.43 9.89 -5.26
N GLY A 153 21.04 8.69 -5.29
CA GLY A 153 22.07 8.35 -6.27
C GLY A 153 21.56 8.48 -7.71
N TYR A 154 20.34 8.04 -7.98
CA TYR A 154 19.72 8.15 -9.30
C TYR A 154 19.41 9.60 -9.71
N VAL A 155 18.92 10.43 -8.77
CA VAL A 155 18.70 11.86 -8.99
C VAL A 155 20.03 12.57 -9.28
N PHE A 156 21.09 12.26 -8.52
CA PHE A 156 22.43 12.80 -8.79
C PHE A 156 22.97 12.36 -10.14
N TYR A 157 22.78 11.09 -10.52
CA TYR A 157 23.17 10.58 -11.83
C TYR A 157 22.51 11.35 -12.97
N ILE A 158 21.19 11.55 -12.92
CA ILE A 158 20.47 12.31 -13.96
C ILE A 158 20.95 13.77 -13.99
N PHE A 159 21.07 14.40 -12.83
CA PHE A 159 21.43 15.81 -12.72
C PHE A 159 22.86 16.10 -13.21
N LEU A 160 23.82 15.23 -12.89
CA LEU A 160 25.24 15.42 -13.23
C LEU A 160 25.62 14.80 -14.58
N GLY A 161 24.98 13.72 -14.98
CA GLY A 161 25.30 12.96 -16.19
C GLY A 161 24.52 13.43 -17.40
N ASP A 162 23.18 13.37 -17.33
CA ASP A 162 22.31 13.64 -18.48
C ASP A 162 22.04 15.15 -18.68
N GLY A 163 22.40 15.99 -17.70
CA GLY A 163 22.14 17.43 -17.71
C GLY A 163 20.65 17.80 -17.71
N GLU A 164 19.78 16.82 -17.53
CA GLU A 164 18.33 17.01 -17.50
C GLU A 164 17.84 17.37 -16.08
N ASN A 165 16.70 18.07 -16.02
CA ASN A 165 16.00 18.27 -14.75
C ASN A 165 15.43 16.93 -14.23
N PRO A 166 15.90 16.41 -13.08
CA PRO A 166 15.45 15.14 -12.54
C PRO A 166 14.07 15.23 -11.86
N PHE A 167 13.54 16.44 -11.65
CA PHE A 167 12.30 16.70 -10.92
C PHE A 167 11.09 16.84 -11.86
N LEU A 168 9.92 16.47 -11.34
CA LEU A 168 8.60 16.57 -12.02
C LEU A 168 8.46 15.69 -13.29
N LYS A 169 9.52 14.99 -13.68
CA LYS A 169 9.51 13.90 -14.65
C LYS A 169 9.41 12.55 -13.93
N ARG A 170 8.94 11.50 -14.63
CA ARG A 170 8.74 10.15 -14.05
C ARG A 170 10.06 9.41 -13.84
N ASN A 171 10.88 9.90 -12.92
CA ASN A 171 12.27 9.48 -12.70
C ASN A 171 12.45 8.79 -11.34
N TYR A 172 11.55 7.88 -10.97
CA TYR A 172 11.78 6.99 -9.83
C TYR A 172 12.57 5.75 -10.26
N PHE A 173 13.61 5.41 -9.49
CA PHE A 173 14.52 4.31 -9.79
C PHE A 173 13.80 2.94 -9.87
N SER A 174 12.91 2.68 -8.93
CA SER A 174 12.08 1.47 -8.90
C SER A 174 10.69 1.78 -8.36
N PRO A 175 9.63 1.07 -8.79
CA PRO A 175 8.30 1.19 -8.20
C PRO A 175 8.27 1.06 -6.67
N LEU A 176 9.15 0.24 -6.08
CA LEU A 176 9.25 0.04 -4.63
C LEU A 176 9.81 1.28 -3.91
N THR A 177 10.53 2.15 -4.61
CA THR A 177 11.12 3.37 -4.04
C THR A 177 10.07 4.33 -3.52
N VAL A 178 8.95 4.49 -4.25
CA VAL A 178 7.89 5.45 -3.89
C VAL A 178 7.28 5.17 -2.51
N PRO A 179 6.72 3.97 -2.23
CA PRO A 179 6.19 3.66 -0.89
C PRO A 179 7.29 3.55 0.17
N SER A 180 8.53 3.22 -0.22
CA SER A 180 9.67 3.17 0.70
C SER A 180 10.11 4.55 1.19
N VAL A 181 10.07 5.57 0.32
CA VAL A 181 10.30 6.98 0.70
C VAL A 181 9.21 7.49 1.64
N MET A 182 7.93 7.10 1.43
CA MET A 182 6.85 7.42 2.38
C MET A 182 7.11 6.82 3.77
N ALA A 183 7.59 5.56 3.82
CA ALA A 183 8.00 4.93 5.08
C ALA A 183 9.22 5.64 5.71
N ALA A 184 10.21 6.06 4.90
CA ALA A 184 11.37 6.81 5.37
C ALA A 184 10.97 8.19 5.94
N THR A 185 10.00 8.87 5.33
CA THR A 185 9.44 10.13 5.85
C THR A 185 8.83 9.93 7.23
N ALA A 186 8.01 8.88 7.39
CA ALA A 186 7.43 8.53 8.68
C ALA A 186 8.51 8.19 9.73
N LEU A 187 9.55 7.46 9.34
CA LEU A 187 10.69 7.11 10.20
C LEU A 187 11.43 8.37 10.68
N GLY A 188 11.76 9.27 9.76
CA GLY A 188 12.46 10.52 10.05
C GLY A 188 11.66 11.42 11.00
N LEU A 189 10.37 11.62 10.73
CA LEU A 189 9.52 12.49 11.55
C LEU A 189 9.35 11.97 12.99
N VAL A 190 9.24 10.66 13.17
CA VAL A 190 8.99 10.06 14.49
C VAL A 190 10.25 9.99 15.33
N PHE A 191 11.38 9.58 14.75
CA PHE A 191 12.55 9.20 15.53
C PHE A 191 13.71 10.21 15.51
N LEU A 192 13.73 11.16 14.57
CA LEU A 192 14.75 12.22 14.56
C LEU A 192 14.36 13.37 15.48
N LYS A 193 15.37 14.12 15.93
CA LYS A 193 15.21 15.25 16.86
C LYS A 193 14.96 16.58 16.13
N SER A 194 14.14 17.42 16.76
CA SER A 194 14.01 18.88 16.54
C SER A 194 14.15 19.37 15.08
N TYR A 195 15.29 19.95 14.70
CA TYR A 195 15.53 20.52 13.37
C TYR A 195 15.93 19.46 12.33
N ILE A 196 16.59 18.37 12.74
CA ILE A 196 17.03 17.29 11.84
C ILE A 196 15.81 16.63 11.17
N LYS A 197 14.70 16.45 11.90
CA LYS A 197 13.47 15.91 11.30
C LYS A 197 12.90 16.82 10.21
N ILE A 198 13.02 18.14 10.35
CA ILE A 198 12.53 19.09 9.35
C ILE A 198 13.44 19.03 8.13
N GLY A 199 14.76 19.02 8.33
CA GLY A 199 15.73 18.84 7.24
C GLY A 199 15.53 17.54 6.46
N VAL A 200 15.35 16.42 7.15
CA VAL A 200 15.07 15.12 6.50
C VAL A 200 13.71 15.12 5.81
N PHE A 201 12.68 15.72 6.40
CA PHE A 201 11.39 15.88 5.73
C PHE A 201 11.51 16.68 4.43
N LEU A 202 12.19 17.83 4.46
CA LEU A 202 12.39 18.67 3.27
C LEU A 202 13.20 17.94 2.20
N LEU A 203 14.25 17.22 2.60
CA LEU A 203 15.02 16.37 1.68
C LEU A 203 14.12 15.32 1.02
N LEU A 204 13.32 14.59 1.80
CA LEU A 204 12.44 13.54 1.28
C LEU A 204 11.28 14.11 0.44
N LEU A 205 10.84 15.33 0.74
CA LEU A 205 9.89 16.06 -0.10
C LEU A 205 10.52 16.37 -1.47
N ILE A 206 11.74 16.92 -1.49
CA ILE A 206 12.47 17.18 -2.75
C ILE A 206 12.70 15.88 -3.52
N VAL A 207 13.14 14.80 -2.84
CA VAL A 207 13.27 13.48 -3.46
C VAL A 207 11.95 13.02 -4.05
N SER A 208 10.82 13.22 -3.38
CA SER A 208 9.52 12.80 -3.90
C SER A 208 9.07 13.55 -5.16
N LEU A 209 9.58 14.77 -5.41
CA LEU A 209 9.34 15.50 -6.66
C LEU A 209 9.99 14.82 -7.86
N SER A 210 11.06 14.03 -7.67
CA SER A 210 11.71 13.26 -8.74
C SER A 210 10.88 12.08 -9.25
N PHE A 211 9.79 11.73 -8.57
CA PHE A 211 8.93 10.62 -8.99
C PHE A 211 8.01 10.96 -10.17
N GLY A 212 7.75 12.25 -10.43
CA GLY A 212 6.83 12.69 -11.49
C GLY A 212 5.39 12.23 -11.30
N HIS A 213 4.99 12.00 -10.04
CA HIS A 213 3.63 11.63 -9.66
C HIS A 213 3.14 12.55 -8.54
N ASP A 214 2.07 13.30 -8.81
CA ASP A 214 1.56 14.31 -7.88
C ASP A 214 1.08 13.73 -6.55
N SER A 215 0.46 12.57 -6.62
CA SER A 215 0.04 11.80 -5.44
C SER A 215 1.20 11.36 -4.54
N ALA A 216 2.44 11.27 -5.05
CA ALA A 216 3.57 10.82 -4.26
C ALA A 216 4.12 11.90 -3.33
N TYR A 217 4.35 13.11 -3.82
CA TYR A 217 4.76 14.23 -2.95
C TYR A 217 3.59 14.72 -2.09
N LEU A 218 2.34 14.64 -2.58
CA LEU A 218 1.15 14.86 -1.75
C LEU A 218 1.12 13.91 -0.55
N ALA A 219 1.41 12.62 -0.75
CA ALA A 219 1.48 11.67 0.36
C ALA A 219 2.55 12.04 1.40
N VAL A 220 3.73 12.52 0.96
CA VAL A 220 4.79 13.00 1.87
C VAL A 220 4.33 14.21 2.68
N ILE A 221 3.67 15.19 2.06
CA ILE A 221 3.08 16.35 2.74
C ILE A 221 2.02 15.91 3.74
N LEU A 222 1.11 15.00 3.34
CA LEU A 222 0.04 14.52 4.21
C LEU A 222 0.58 13.69 5.38
N ILE A 223 1.67 12.94 5.22
CA ILE A 223 2.37 12.29 6.34
C ILE A 223 2.84 13.34 7.35
N PHE A 224 3.45 14.44 6.90
CA PHE A 224 3.90 15.53 7.76
C PHE A 224 2.72 16.16 8.52
N LEU A 225 1.67 16.56 7.80
CA LEU A 225 0.47 17.14 8.42
C LEU A 225 -0.17 16.17 9.41
N PHE A 226 -0.27 14.88 9.05
CA PHE A 226 -0.86 13.86 9.91
C PHE A 226 -0.02 13.61 11.18
N PHE A 227 1.32 13.71 11.11
CA PHE A 227 2.19 13.59 12.28
C PHE A 227 1.86 14.63 13.36
N TYR A 228 1.63 15.89 12.96
CA TYR A 228 1.20 16.96 13.87
C TYR A 228 -0.25 16.78 14.29
N PHE A 229 -1.13 16.42 13.36
CA PHE A 229 -2.54 16.13 13.63
C PHE A 229 -2.69 15.10 14.74
N LEU A 230 -1.93 13.99 14.71
CA LEU A 230 -1.97 12.95 15.75
C LEU A 230 -1.69 13.48 17.15
N SER A 231 -0.84 14.50 17.25
CA SER A 231 -0.39 15.10 18.52
C SER A 231 -1.26 16.27 18.98
N ALA A 232 -2.18 16.74 18.12
CA ALA A 232 -3.06 17.87 18.42
C ALA A 232 -4.20 17.49 19.38
N SER A 233 -4.73 18.50 20.08
CA SER A 233 -5.92 18.36 20.92
C SER A 233 -7.16 18.07 20.06
N LEU A 234 -8.22 17.48 20.64
CA LEU A 234 -9.44 17.18 19.90
C LEU A 234 -10.06 18.42 19.24
N LYS A 235 -10.05 19.57 19.94
CA LYS A 235 -10.54 20.85 19.41
C LYS A 235 -9.77 21.25 18.14
N ILE A 236 -8.44 21.17 18.18
CA ILE A 236 -7.58 21.49 17.03
C ILE A 236 -7.82 20.48 15.89
N LYS A 237 -7.99 19.19 16.20
CA LYS A 237 -8.30 18.17 15.20
C LYS A 237 -9.60 18.45 14.46
N ILE A 238 -10.66 18.80 15.19
CA ILE A 238 -11.95 19.19 14.59
C ILE A 238 -11.75 20.42 13.70
N LEU A 239 -11.11 21.47 14.23
CA LEU A 239 -10.86 22.71 13.47
C LEU A 239 -10.08 22.45 12.17
N ILE A 240 -8.96 21.73 12.24
CA ILE A 240 -8.14 21.39 11.06
C ILE A 240 -8.93 20.56 10.07
N SER A 241 -9.73 19.59 10.54
CA SER A 241 -10.53 18.73 9.66
C SER A 241 -11.64 19.52 8.97
N THR A 242 -12.36 20.36 9.71
CA THR A 242 -13.39 21.25 9.15
C THR A 242 -12.77 22.22 8.15
N PHE A 243 -11.65 22.85 8.49
CA PHE A 243 -10.94 23.75 7.59
C PHE A 243 -10.50 23.02 6.31
N ALA A 244 -9.88 21.84 6.43
CA ALA A 244 -9.45 21.06 5.27
C ALA A 244 -10.62 20.68 4.35
N ILE A 245 -11.76 20.24 4.91
CA ILE A 245 -12.97 19.93 4.13
C ILE A 245 -13.48 21.18 3.40
N LEU A 246 -13.61 22.30 4.11
CA LEU A 246 -14.06 23.56 3.53
C LEU A 246 -13.09 24.08 2.47
N SER A 247 -11.78 23.95 2.67
CA SER A 247 -10.77 24.30 1.67
C SER A 247 -10.87 23.42 0.43
N CYS A 248 -11.04 22.10 0.57
CA CYS A 248 -11.25 21.20 -0.57
C CYS A 248 -12.52 21.57 -1.35
N MET A 249 -13.62 21.86 -0.66
CA MET A 249 -14.86 22.32 -1.30
C MET A 249 -14.66 23.66 -2.00
N ALA A 250 -13.99 24.62 -1.35
CA ALA A 250 -13.74 25.93 -1.94
C ALA A 250 -12.83 25.85 -3.18
N LEU A 251 -11.75 25.05 -3.12
CA LEU A 251 -10.89 24.80 -4.27
C LEU A 251 -11.68 24.17 -5.43
N TRP A 252 -12.55 23.20 -5.12
CA TRP A 252 -13.39 22.54 -6.12
C TRP A 252 -14.36 23.51 -6.82
N PHE A 253 -15.05 24.36 -6.07
CA PHE A 253 -16.08 25.25 -6.64
C PHE A 253 -15.54 26.55 -7.22
N PHE A 254 -14.40 27.07 -6.73
CA PHE A 254 -13.95 28.43 -7.05
C PHE A 254 -12.61 28.49 -7.81
N VAL A 255 -11.89 27.37 -8.00
CA VAL A 255 -10.61 27.35 -8.72
C VAL A 255 -10.71 26.45 -9.96
N ALA A 256 -11.07 27.05 -11.09
CA ALA A 256 -11.23 26.34 -12.37
C ALA A 256 -9.94 25.68 -12.90
N SER A 257 -8.77 26.11 -12.41
CA SER A 257 -7.46 25.55 -12.77
C SER A 257 -7.03 24.35 -11.91
N PHE A 258 -7.86 23.92 -10.94
CA PHE A 258 -7.53 22.80 -10.06
C PHE A 258 -7.80 21.41 -10.68
N THR A 259 -8.41 21.38 -11.87
CA THR A 259 -8.73 20.17 -12.62
C THR A 259 -7.89 20.10 -13.89
N ASP A 260 -6.98 19.12 -13.98
CA ASP A 260 -6.37 18.72 -15.25
C ASP A 260 -7.18 17.58 -15.89
N GLY A 261 -6.97 17.31 -17.18
CA GLY A 261 -7.69 16.25 -17.87
C GLY A 261 -7.54 14.87 -17.21
N ASN A 262 -6.44 14.61 -16.49
CA ASN A 262 -6.27 13.36 -15.75
C ASN A 262 -7.14 13.31 -14.49
N ALA A 263 -7.23 14.39 -13.73
CA ALA A 263 -8.09 14.50 -12.55
C ALA A 263 -9.56 14.36 -12.95
N ASP A 264 -9.98 15.04 -14.03
CA ASP A 264 -11.36 14.94 -14.54
C ASP A 264 -11.69 13.52 -15.00
N ALA A 265 -10.79 12.89 -15.77
CA ALA A 265 -10.96 11.50 -16.19
C ALA A 265 -11.12 10.56 -14.99
N ARG A 266 -10.29 10.74 -13.95
CA ARG A 266 -10.35 9.92 -12.72
C ARG A 266 -11.62 10.14 -11.95
N LEU A 267 -12.02 11.39 -11.71
CA LEU A 267 -13.23 11.71 -10.95
C LEU A 267 -14.49 11.25 -11.69
N PHE A 268 -14.53 11.43 -13.01
CA PHE A 268 -15.62 10.93 -13.84
C PHE A 268 -15.71 9.40 -13.78
N TYR A 269 -14.57 8.70 -13.92
CA TYR A 269 -14.52 7.24 -13.78
C TYR A 269 -14.98 6.83 -12.37
N TRP A 270 -14.42 7.41 -11.31
CA TRP A 270 -14.80 7.08 -9.93
C TRP A 270 -16.28 7.28 -9.67
N ASN A 271 -16.86 8.39 -10.15
CA ASN A 271 -18.28 8.65 -10.03
C ASN A 271 -19.11 7.53 -10.68
N LYS A 272 -18.82 7.19 -11.95
CA LYS A 272 -19.54 6.13 -12.68
C LYS A 272 -19.39 4.77 -12.02
N LEU A 273 -18.20 4.45 -11.54
CA LEU A 273 -17.94 3.18 -10.87
C LEU A 273 -18.62 3.12 -9.48
N LEU A 274 -18.62 4.21 -8.72
CA LEU A 274 -19.32 4.29 -7.43
C LEU A 274 -20.84 4.19 -7.61
N THR A 275 -21.42 4.84 -8.64
CA THR A 275 -22.84 4.65 -8.99
C THR A 275 -23.14 3.17 -9.26
N LYS A 276 -22.32 2.51 -10.09
CA LYS A 276 -22.46 1.08 -10.38
C LYS A 276 -22.32 0.20 -9.12
N ILE A 277 -21.45 0.58 -8.18
CA ILE A 277 -21.32 -0.10 -6.89
C ILE A 277 -22.58 0.05 -6.06
N THR A 278 -23.22 1.21 -6.06
CA THR A 278 -24.41 1.46 -5.24
C THR A 278 -25.70 0.86 -5.81
N GLU A 279 -25.70 0.52 -7.10
CA GLU A 279 -26.84 -0.10 -7.78
C GLU A 279 -27.00 -1.59 -7.41
N ASN A 280 -28.23 -2.10 -7.52
CA ASN A 280 -28.55 -3.53 -7.49
C ASN A 280 -27.92 -4.36 -6.35
N PHE A 281 -27.83 -3.80 -5.14
CA PHE A 281 -27.18 -4.42 -3.97
C PHE A 281 -25.68 -4.74 -4.13
N SER A 282 -25.04 -4.27 -5.19
CA SER A 282 -23.58 -4.41 -5.42
C SER A 282 -22.76 -3.77 -4.31
N ILE A 283 -23.32 -2.85 -3.52
CA ILE A 283 -22.62 -2.25 -2.38
C ILE A 283 -22.45 -3.25 -1.24
N ILE A 284 -23.34 -4.25 -1.13
CA ILE A 284 -23.24 -5.29 -0.11
C ILE A 284 -22.42 -6.46 -0.66
N TYR A 285 -22.77 -6.92 -1.86
CA TYR A 285 -22.23 -8.16 -2.41
C TYR A 285 -21.02 -7.95 -3.32
N GLY A 286 -20.85 -6.78 -3.92
CA GLY A 286 -19.86 -6.56 -4.97
C GLY A 286 -20.30 -7.15 -6.32
N ASN A 287 -19.55 -6.82 -7.37
CA ASN A 287 -19.85 -7.21 -8.74
C ASN A 287 -19.17 -8.53 -9.15
N GLY A 288 -18.27 -9.09 -8.34
CA GLY A 288 -17.43 -10.22 -8.74
C GLY A 288 -16.37 -9.87 -9.78
N PHE A 289 -15.78 -10.89 -10.38
CA PHE A 289 -14.67 -10.79 -11.34
C PHE A 289 -15.14 -11.15 -12.76
N GLY A 290 -14.39 -10.75 -13.79
CA GLY A 290 -14.78 -10.93 -15.19
C GLY A 290 -15.81 -9.94 -15.70
N VAL A 291 -16.23 -8.98 -14.88
CA VAL A 291 -17.23 -7.95 -15.21
C VAL A 291 -16.50 -6.66 -15.60
N PRO A 292 -16.92 -5.95 -16.66
CA PRO A 292 -16.24 -4.74 -17.10
C PRO A 292 -16.42 -3.62 -16.07
N TYR A 293 -15.37 -2.85 -15.78
CA TYR A 293 -15.46 -1.73 -14.84
C TYR A 293 -16.39 -0.63 -15.37
N LEU A 294 -16.38 -0.40 -16.68
CA LEU A 294 -17.19 0.61 -17.37
C LEU A 294 -17.95 -0.01 -18.54
N SER A 295 -19.06 0.63 -18.94
CA SER A 295 -19.66 0.36 -20.25
C SER A 295 -18.79 0.95 -21.37
N ALA A 296 -19.00 0.49 -22.61
CA ALA A 296 -18.25 0.97 -23.76
C ALA A 296 -18.47 2.48 -24.00
N GLU A 297 -19.70 2.97 -23.79
CA GLU A 297 -20.05 4.38 -23.95
C GLU A 297 -19.33 5.25 -22.92
N VAL A 298 -19.27 4.81 -21.66
CA VAL A 298 -18.58 5.53 -20.60
C VAL A 298 -17.06 5.50 -20.83
N ALA A 299 -16.50 4.39 -21.30
CA ALA A 299 -15.09 4.31 -21.65
C ALA A 299 -14.72 5.27 -22.80
N GLN A 300 -15.60 5.44 -23.79
CA GLN A 300 -15.42 6.41 -24.87
C GLN A 300 -15.46 7.86 -24.37
N GLN A 301 -16.32 8.16 -23.40
CA GLN A 301 -16.34 9.46 -22.71
C GLN A 301 -15.08 9.68 -21.88
N VAL A 302 -14.53 8.67 -21.19
CA VAL A 302 -13.24 8.82 -20.49
C VAL A 302 -12.11 9.10 -21.49
N ASN A 303 -12.14 8.47 -22.67
CA ASN A 303 -11.15 8.67 -23.73
C ASN A 303 -11.11 10.10 -24.28
N SER A 304 -12.19 10.90 -24.15
CA SER A 304 -12.15 12.32 -24.53
C SER A 304 -11.33 13.17 -23.58
N PHE A 305 -11.10 12.71 -22.34
CA PHE A 305 -10.20 13.36 -21.38
C PHE A 305 -8.78 12.81 -21.49
N VAL A 306 -8.62 11.48 -21.49
CA VAL A 306 -7.33 10.79 -21.58
C VAL A 306 -7.47 9.51 -22.38
N SER A 307 -6.65 9.34 -23.43
CA SER A 307 -6.69 8.17 -24.32
C SER A 307 -6.11 6.90 -23.65
N VAL A 308 -6.93 6.22 -22.83
CA VAL A 308 -6.53 5.04 -22.03
C VAL A 308 -7.19 3.75 -22.52
N PHE A 309 -8.45 3.78 -22.95
CA PHE A 309 -9.21 2.60 -23.38
C PHE A 309 -9.11 2.40 -24.89
N LYS A 310 -7.94 1.95 -25.36
CA LYS A 310 -7.65 1.82 -26.81
C LYS A 310 -8.13 0.51 -27.44
N ARG A 311 -8.42 -0.51 -26.62
CA ARG A 311 -8.82 -1.84 -27.08
C ARG A 311 -10.05 -2.33 -26.30
N PRO A 312 -10.93 -3.15 -26.89
CA PRO A 312 -12.17 -3.60 -26.23
C PRO A 312 -11.95 -4.20 -24.85
N GLU A 313 -10.90 -5.00 -24.67
CA GLU A 313 -10.55 -5.64 -23.38
C GLU A 313 -10.14 -4.64 -22.28
N SER A 314 -9.83 -3.39 -22.64
CA SER A 314 -9.35 -2.38 -21.70
C SER A 314 -10.41 -2.04 -20.64
N ILE A 315 -11.70 -2.17 -20.96
CA ILE A 315 -12.79 -1.90 -20.02
C ILE A 315 -12.81 -2.90 -18.85
N TYR A 316 -12.17 -4.06 -19.01
CA TYR A 316 -12.01 -5.08 -17.97
C TYR A 316 -10.67 -4.97 -17.23
N LEU A 317 -9.63 -4.49 -17.91
CA LEU A 317 -8.24 -4.57 -17.45
C LEU A 317 -7.67 -3.25 -16.93
N VAL A 318 -8.31 -2.12 -17.21
CA VAL A 318 -7.88 -0.80 -16.76
C VAL A 318 -8.71 -0.40 -15.53
N PRO A 319 -8.21 -0.64 -14.30
CA PRO A 319 -8.89 -0.24 -13.06
C PRO A 319 -8.91 1.29 -12.89
N PRO A 320 -9.73 1.82 -11.97
CA PRO A 320 -9.96 3.25 -11.78
C PRO A 320 -8.76 4.08 -11.26
N HIS A 321 -7.54 3.53 -11.18
CA HIS A 321 -6.43 4.17 -10.46
C HIS A 321 -6.77 4.51 -8.99
N ASN A 322 -7.55 3.65 -8.34
CA ASN A 322 -7.81 3.69 -6.91
C ASN A 322 -8.05 2.26 -6.43
N SER A 323 -7.04 1.66 -5.80
CA SER A 323 -7.11 0.26 -5.41
C SER A 323 -8.25 -0.06 -4.45
N PHE A 324 -8.64 0.89 -3.58
CA PHE A 324 -9.75 0.68 -2.66
C PHE A 324 -11.11 0.69 -3.37
N ILE A 325 -11.30 1.57 -4.36
CA ILE A 325 -12.50 1.54 -5.20
C ILE A 325 -12.51 0.25 -6.04
N THR A 326 -11.37 -0.20 -6.56
CA THR A 326 -11.26 -1.50 -7.25
C THR A 326 -11.72 -2.65 -6.34
N MET A 327 -11.26 -2.69 -5.09
CA MET A 327 -11.67 -3.72 -4.13
C MET A 327 -13.16 -3.61 -3.79
N LEU A 328 -13.66 -2.40 -3.55
CA LEU A 328 -15.08 -2.12 -3.28
C LEU A 328 -15.96 -2.54 -4.47
N TYR A 329 -15.49 -2.35 -5.71
CA TYR A 329 -16.19 -2.79 -6.90
C TYR A 329 -16.42 -4.29 -6.92
N HIS A 330 -15.39 -5.07 -6.61
CA HIS A 330 -15.44 -6.52 -6.70
C HIS A 330 -16.19 -7.18 -5.54
N LEU A 331 -15.99 -6.71 -4.30
CA LEU A 331 -16.53 -7.35 -3.09
C LEU A 331 -17.49 -6.48 -2.27
N GLY A 332 -17.82 -5.27 -2.73
CA GLY A 332 -18.70 -4.38 -1.99
C GLY A 332 -18.17 -4.10 -0.58
N GLY A 333 -19.11 -3.98 0.36
CA GLY A 333 -18.87 -3.60 1.75
C GLY A 333 -18.02 -4.59 2.53
N TRP A 334 -17.83 -5.82 2.04
CA TRP A 334 -16.89 -6.77 2.63
C TRP A 334 -15.46 -6.21 2.67
N THR A 335 -15.10 -5.33 1.74
CA THR A 335 -13.81 -4.61 1.72
C THR A 335 -13.55 -3.83 3.02
N LEU A 336 -14.60 -3.41 3.75
CA LEU A 336 -14.44 -2.71 5.03
C LEU A 336 -13.78 -3.57 6.12
N LEU A 337 -13.75 -4.90 5.96
CA LEU A 337 -13.00 -5.81 6.84
C LEU A 337 -11.50 -5.50 6.89
N LEU A 338 -10.95 -4.83 5.87
CA LEU A 338 -9.58 -4.30 5.88
C LEU A 338 -9.35 -3.27 6.99
N PHE A 339 -10.35 -2.52 7.42
CA PHE A 339 -10.15 -1.50 8.47
C PHE A 339 -10.33 -2.06 9.87
N TYR A 340 -10.88 -3.28 10.00
CA TYR A 340 -11.16 -3.89 11.29
C TYR A 340 -9.93 -4.08 12.20
N PRO A 341 -8.77 -4.56 11.73
CA PRO A 341 -7.58 -4.74 12.57
C PRO A 341 -7.04 -3.43 13.17
N ILE A 342 -7.23 -2.31 12.47
CA ILE A 342 -6.72 -0.99 12.85
C ILE A 342 -7.76 -0.10 13.53
N ARG A 343 -9.03 -0.51 13.59
CA ARG A 343 -10.13 0.26 14.23
C ARG A 343 -9.81 0.74 15.65
N LYS A 344 -8.98 -0.01 16.38
CA LYS A 344 -8.60 0.31 17.76
C LYS A 344 -7.77 1.58 17.91
N ILE A 345 -7.11 2.01 16.84
CA ILE A 345 -6.40 3.30 16.82
C ILE A 345 -7.39 4.45 17.00
N PHE A 346 -8.61 4.29 16.47
CA PHE A 346 -9.65 5.33 16.47
C PHE A 346 -10.56 5.28 17.71
N TYR A 347 -10.77 4.09 18.30
CA TYR A 347 -11.76 3.89 19.37
C TYR A 347 -11.19 3.33 20.69
N GLY A 348 -9.87 3.23 20.84
CA GLY A 348 -9.23 2.61 22.02
C GLY A 348 -8.48 3.60 22.93
N PRO A 349 -8.20 3.22 24.21
CA PRO A 349 -7.33 3.99 25.10
C PRO A 349 -5.85 3.98 24.68
N LEU A 350 -5.54 3.28 23.57
CA LEU A 350 -4.24 3.32 22.89
C LEU A 350 -4.00 4.73 22.34
N GLN A 351 -3.53 5.62 23.20
CA GLN A 351 -3.00 6.88 22.74
C GLN A 351 -1.83 6.59 21.80
N VAL A 352 -1.79 7.27 20.65
CA VAL A 352 -0.70 7.24 19.65
C VAL A 352 0.56 7.93 20.19
N LYS A 353 0.92 7.64 21.46
CA LYS A 353 2.11 8.09 22.17
C LYS A 353 3.29 7.16 21.92
N ASN A 354 3.04 5.89 21.58
CA ASN A 354 4.10 4.97 21.24
C ASN A 354 4.67 5.32 19.85
N ASN A 355 5.97 5.64 19.81
CA ASN A 355 6.67 6.02 18.58
C ASN A 355 6.55 4.95 17.48
N LEU A 356 6.60 3.66 17.81
CA LEU A 356 6.47 2.59 16.82
C LEU A 356 5.06 2.53 16.22
N ILE A 357 4.00 2.71 17.02
CA ILE A 357 2.62 2.84 16.49
C ILE A 357 2.54 4.05 15.57
N LYS A 358 3.07 5.19 16.04
CA LYS A 358 3.04 6.44 15.27
C LYS A 358 3.76 6.29 13.92
N PHE A 359 4.93 5.67 13.91
CA PHE A 359 5.69 5.38 12.69
C PHE A 359 4.90 4.49 11.73
N LEU A 360 4.44 3.32 12.19
CA LEU A 360 3.73 2.37 11.34
C LEU A 360 2.41 2.96 10.82
N LEU A 361 1.69 3.72 11.65
CA LEU A 361 0.46 4.40 11.25
C LEU A 361 0.73 5.47 10.18
N LEU A 362 1.75 6.30 10.36
CA LEU A 362 2.13 7.32 9.36
C LEU A 362 2.57 6.68 8.05
N ALA A 363 3.36 5.62 8.10
CA ALA A 363 3.78 4.87 6.92
C ALA A 363 2.58 4.29 6.17
N VAL A 364 1.64 3.64 6.88
CA VAL A 364 0.39 3.10 6.31
C VAL A 364 -0.46 4.21 5.69
N VAL A 365 -0.61 5.36 6.34
CA VAL A 365 -1.34 6.51 5.76
C VAL A 365 -0.70 6.99 4.46
N GLY A 366 0.62 7.13 4.42
CA GLY A 366 1.33 7.53 3.21
C GLY A 366 1.09 6.57 2.04
N VAL A 367 1.29 5.27 2.27
CA VAL A 367 1.09 4.27 1.21
C VAL A 367 -0.38 4.05 0.86
N ALA A 368 -1.32 4.34 1.78
CA ALA A 368 -2.76 4.35 1.50
C ALA A 368 -3.14 5.51 0.59
N ILE A 369 -2.59 6.71 0.79
CA ILE A 369 -2.79 7.83 -0.14
C ILE A 369 -2.28 7.43 -1.53
N TRP A 370 -1.09 6.84 -1.61
CA TRP A 370 -0.56 6.34 -2.88
C TRP A 370 -1.50 5.33 -3.57
N ALA A 371 -2.04 4.37 -2.82
CA ALA A 371 -2.99 3.37 -3.31
C ALA A 371 -4.38 3.94 -3.68
N SER A 372 -4.78 5.07 -3.10
CA SER A 372 -6.03 5.76 -3.47
C SER A 372 -5.95 6.49 -4.81
N PHE A 373 -4.75 6.74 -5.34
CA PHE A 373 -4.55 7.48 -6.61
C PHE A 373 -3.82 6.67 -7.68
N ASN A 374 -3.48 5.41 -7.39
CA ASN A 374 -2.75 4.53 -8.29
C ASN A 374 -3.17 3.06 -8.09
N VAL A 375 -2.75 2.19 -9.02
CA VAL A 375 -3.06 0.75 -9.04
C VAL A 375 -2.05 -0.05 -8.22
N VAL A 376 -1.87 0.35 -6.96
CA VAL A 376 -0.77 -0.12 -6.11
C VAL A 376 -0.99 -1.56 -5.66
N LEU A 377 -2.22 -1.90 -5.30
CA LEU A 377 -2.55 -3.20 -4.72
C LEU A 377 -2.78 -4.27 -5.79
N GLU A 378 -3.03 -3.86 -7.03
CA GLU A 378 -3.15 -4.69 -8.22
C GLU A 378 -1.79 -5.12 -8.78
N LEU A 379 -0.70 -4.50 -8.32
CA LEU A 379 0.66 -4.77 -8.77
C LEU A 379 1.46 -5.51 -7.69
N PRO A 380 2.12 -6.64 -8.01
CA PRO A 380 2.76 -7.51 -7.02
C PRO A 380 3.86 -6.77 -6.23
N HIS A 381 4.64 -5.94 -6.93
CA HIS A 381 5.81 -5.27 -6.39
C HIS A 381 5.50 -4.16 -5.40
N SER A 382 4.40 -3.42 -5.60
CA SER A 382 4.01 -2.33 -4.69
C SER A 382 3.07 -2.84 -3.59
N SER A 383 2.23 -3.81 -3.91
CA SER A 383 1.28 -4.41 -2.96
C SER A 383 2.00 -5.14 -1.82
N THR A 384 3.08 -5.88 -2.10
CA THR A 384 3.80 -6.64 -1.08
C THR A 384 4.33 -5.73 0.05
N TYR A 385 4.92 -4.59 -0.30
CA TYR A 385 5.43 -3.64 0.69
C TYR A 385 4.32 -2.87 1.41
N PHE A 386 3.23 -2.52 0.70
CA PHE A 386 2.02 -1.97 1.33
C PHE A 386 1.49 -2.92 2.41
N TRP A 387 1.29 -4.19 2.07
CA TRP A 387 0.75 -5.19 2.98
C TRP A 387 1.71 -5.49 4.13
N LEU A 388 3.03 -5.47 3.89
CA LEU A 388 4.03 -5.59 4.94
C LEU A 388 3.87 -4.50 6.01
N LEU A 389 3.74 -3.22 5.61
CA LEU A 389 3.50 -2.11 6.53
C LEU A 389 2.18 -2.29 7.30
N TYR A 390 1.10 -2.57 6.58
CA TYR A 390 -0.24 -2.74 7.13
C TYR A 390 -0.31 -3.89 8.15
N PHE A 391 0.20 -5.07 7.80
CA PHE A 391 0.17 -6.22 8.69
C PHE A 391 1.12 -6.08 9.86
N THR A 392 2.26 -5.39 9.70
CA THR A 392 3.16 -5.08 10.82
C THR A 392 2.46 -4.21 11.86
N LEU A 393 1.71 -3.19 11.42
CA LEU A 393 0.87 -2.38 12.31
C LEU A 393 -0.19 -3.25 13.02
N ALA A 394 -0.93 -4.07 12.27
CA ALA A 394 -1.96 -4.94 12.83
C ALA A 394 -1.41 -5.94 13.85
N PHE A 395 -0.23 -6.53 13.58
CA PHE A 395 0.44 -7.45 14.49
C PHE A 395 0.92 -6.76 15.76
N TYR A 396 1.47 -5.55 15.64
CA TYR A 396 1.87 -4.76 16.80
C TYR A 396 0.68 -4.48 17.73
N LEU A 397 -0.46 -4.07 17.16
CA LEU A 397 -1.71 -3.84 17.91
C LEU A 397 -2.26 -5.13 18.54
N TYR A 398 -2.14 -6.26 17.84
CA TYR A 398 -2.54 -7.57 18.34
C TYR A 398 -1.69 -8.00 19.54
N LYS A 399 -0.37 -7.88 19.46
CA LYS A 399 0.56 -8.26 20.54
C LYS A 399 0.33 -7.42 21.81
N ASN A 400 0.20 -6.10 21.67
CA ASN A 400 -0.08 -5.22 22.81
C ASN A 400 -1.37 -5.58 23.54
N LYS A 401 -2.40 -6.06 22.83
CA LYS A 401 -3.67 -6.52 23.44
C LYS A 401 -3.46 -7.76 24.30
N ILE A 402 -2.61 -8.68 23.86
CA ILE A 402 -2.31 -9.91 24.62
C ILE A 402 -1.57 -9.52 25.89
N ASP A 403 -0.54 -8.69 25.76
CA ASP A 403 0.29 -8.26 26.89
C ASP A 403 -0.54 -7.47 27.92
N SER A 404 -1.46 -6.60 27.47
CA SER A 404 -2.35 -5.87 28.39
C SER A 404 -3.32 -6.78 29.15
N ARG A 405 -3.77 -7.88 28.54
CA ARG A 405 -4.68 -8.84 29.21
C ARG A 405 -3.94 -9.68 30.24
N LYS A 406 -2.70 -10.09 29.97
CA LYS A 406 -1.89 -10.85 30.94
C LYS A 406 -1.68 -10.08 32.24
N LYS A 407 -1.33 -8.79 32.14
CA LYS A 407 -1.16 -7.89 33.30
C LYS A 407 -2.43 -7.58 34.10
N LEU A 408 -3.61 -7.90 33.58
CA LEU A 408 -4.89 -7.77 34.31
C LEU A 408 -5.24 -9.04 35.09
N HIS A 409 -4.53 -10.15 34.83
CA HIS A 409 -4.72 -11.45 35.45
C HIS A 409 -3.54 -11.89 36.32
N GLU A 410 -2.49 -11.07 36.39
CA GLU A 410 -1.43 -11.06 37.41
C GLU A 410 -1.80 -10.02 38.46
#